data_AF-A0A355BHY8-F1
#
_entry.id   AF-A0A355BHY8-F1
#
_cell.length_a   1.000
_cell.length_b   1.000
_cell.length_c   1.000
_cell.angle_alpha   90.00
_cell.angle_beta   90.00
_cell.angle_gamma   90.00
#
_symmetry.space_group_name_H-M   'P 1'
#
loop_
_entity.id
_entity.type
_entity.pdbx_description
1 polymer ?
#
loop_
_entity_poly.entity_id
_entity_poly.type
_entity_poly.pdbx_seq_one_letter_code
_entity_poly.pdbx_strand_id
1 'polypeptide(L)' 'MDPLGIIDLRQLLFKLADQGVGIIIASHLLNEIERMCHRVVIISQGSIFNEIDLRGSTQRQVEISVSSEDDWRCLVDWA' A
#
# COMPACT_ATOMS: atom_id res chain seq x y z
N MET A 1 -12.16 4.21 13.83
CA MET A 1 -11.48 3.57 14.98
C MET A 1 -10.72 4.66 15.71
N ASP A 2 -10.68 4.60 17.04
CA ASP A 2 -9.84 5.48 17.83
C ASP A 2 -8.34 5.22 17.55
N PRO A 3 -7.43 6.17 17.86
CA PRO A 3 -6.01 6.04 17.54
C PRO A 3 -5.35 4.80 18.14
N LEU A 4 -5.80 4.33 19.31
CA LEU A 4 -5.23 3.15 19.98
C LEU A 4 -5.64 1.88 19.24
N GLY A 5 -6.92 1.75 18.87
CA GLY A 5 -7.41 0.60 18.13
C GLY A 5 -6.67 0.35 16.80
N ILE A 6 -6.28 1.42 16.09
CA ILE A 6 -5.51 1.30 14.84
C ILE A 6 -4.08 0.76 15.11
N ILE A 7 -3.47 1.16 16.23
CA ILE A 7 -2.14 0.67 16.62
C ILE A 7 -2.21 -0.82 16.96
N ASP A 8 -3.21 -1.23 17.74
CA ASP A 8 -3.39 -2.62 18.15
C ASP A 8 -3.67 -3.53 16.96
N LEU A 9 -4.57 -3.11 16.06
CA LEU A 9 -4.86 -3.84 14.83
C LEU A 9 -3.59 -4.03 14.00
N ARG A 10 -2.80 -2.97 13.84
CA ARG A 10 -1.54 -3.05 13.09
C ARG A 10 -0.55 -4.04 13.69
N GLN A 11 -0.38 -4.01 15.02
CA GLN A 11 0.50 -4.96 15.71
C GLN A 11 0.02 -6.40 15.55
N LEU A 12 -1.30 -6.63 15.60
CA LEU A 12 -1.88 -7.94 15.35
C LEU A 12 -1.58 -8.43 13.93
N LEU A 13 -1.79 -7.57 12.93
CA LEU A 13 -1.51 -7.90 11.54
C LEU A 13 -0.02 -8.23 11.31
N PHE A 14 0.90 -7.50 11.92
CA PHE A 14 2.33 -7.86 11.85
C PHE A 14 2.63 -9.22 12.47
N LYS A 15 2.08 -9.52 13.66
CA LYS A 15 2.26 -10.83 14.30
C LYS A 15 1.74 -11.98 13.43
N LEU A 16 0.62 -11.78 12.76
CA LEU A 16 0.06 -12.78 11.84
C LEU A 16 0.95 -12.95 10.60
N ALA A 17 1.44 -11.85 10.03
CA ALA A 17 2.38 -11.90 8.91
C ALA A 17 3.66 -12.66 9.27
N ASP A 18 4.22 -12.44 10.47
CA ASP A 18 5.40 -13.14 10.98
C ASP A 18 5.17 -14.65 11.15
N GLN A 19 3.92 -15.08 11.32
CA GLN A 19 3.52 -16.48 11.35
C GLN A 19 3.33 -17.09 9.94
N GLY A 20 3.64 -16.34 8.88
CA GLY A 20 3.48 -16.77 7.49
C GLY A 20 2.07 -16.57 6.94
N VAL A 21 1.20 -15.82 7.62
CA VAL A 21 -0.16 -15.53 7.13
C VAL A 21 -0.10 -14.47 6.04
N GLY A 22 -0.65 -14.78 4.86
CA GLY A 22 -0.86 -13.80 3.81
C GLY A 22 -1.98 -12.81 4.16
N ILE A 23 -1.69 -11.52 4.10
CA ILE A 23 -2.64 -10.45 4.43
C ILE A 23 -2.80 -9.54 3.21
N ILE A 24 -4.04 -9.29 2.80
CA ILE A 24 -4.40 -8.32 1.78
C ILE A 24 -5.01 -7.11 2.49
N ILE A 25 -4.44 -5.93 2.26
CA ILE A 25 -4.91 -4.67 2.82
C ILE A 25 -5.39 -3.79 1.66
N ALA A 26 -6.62 -3.31 1.75
CA ALA A 26 -7.14 -2.25 0.90
C ALA A 26 -7.35 -1.02 1.79
N SER A 27 -6.63 0.08 1.50
CA SER A 27 -6.81 1.37 2.14
C SER A 27 -6.70 2.47 1.09
N HIS A 28 -7.41 3.58 1.32
CA HIS A 28 -7.26 4.83 0.58
C HIS A 28 -6.22 5.75 1.21
N LEU A 29 -5.64 5.36 2.35
CA LEU A 29 -4.62 6.13 3.04
C LEU A 29 -3.25 5.55 2.70
N LEU A 30 -2.52 6.26 1.84
CA LEU A 30 -1.20 5.82 1.37
C LEU A 30 -0.20 5.61 2.52
N ASN A 31 -0.27 6.45 3.56
CA ASN A 31 0.56 6.33 4.75
C ASN A 31 0.34 5.02 5.53
N GLU A 32 -0.83 4.40 5.45
CA GLU A 32 -1.09 3.09 6.06
C GLU A 32 -0.44 1.98 5.23
N ILE A 33 -0.60 2.07 3.90
CA ILE A 33 0.00 1.14 2.94
C ILE A 33 1.53 1.15 3.07
N GLU A 34 2.15 2.33 3.08
CA GLU A 34 3.59 2.51 3.26
C GLU A 34 4.12 1.90 4.56
N ARG A 35 3.34 1.98 5.64
CA ARG A 35 3.76 1.49 6.96
C ARG A 35 3.59 -0.02 7.11
N MET A 36 2.64 -0.62 6.41
CA MET A 36 2.18 -1.99 6.69
C MET A 36 2.49 -3.00 5.59
N CYS A 37 2.52 -2.57 4.33
CA CYS A 37 2.64 -3.49 3.20
C CYS A 37 4.11 -3.80 2.87
N HIS A 38 4.37 -5.04 2.45
CA HIS A 38 5.64 -5.45 1.87
C HIS A 38 5.69 -5.25 0.37
N ARG A 39 4.52 -5.27 -0.27
CA ARG A 39 4.31 -5.10 -1.70
C ARG A 39 3.02 -4.32 -1.90
N VAL A 40 3.02 -3.42 -2.87
CA VAL A 40 1.86 -2.62 -3.25
C VAL A 40 1.57 -2.90 -4.72
N VAL A 41 0.30 -3.15 -5.04
CA VAL A 41 -0.17 -3.31 -6.42
C VAL A 41 -1.19 -2.22 -6.68
N ILE A 42 -0.94 -1.41 -7.70
CA ILE A 42 -1.82 -0.34 -8.14
C ILE A 42 -2.64 -0.90 -9.31
N ILE A 43 -3.95 -0.81 -9.20
CA ILE A 43 -4.89 -1.29 -10.20
C ILE A 43 -5.68 -0.08 -10.72
N SER A 44 -5.75 0.07 -12.03
CA SER A 44 -6.56 1.09 -12.70
C SER A 44 -7.30 0.47 -13.88
N GLN A 45 -8.56 0.86 -14.07
CA GLN A 45 -9.40 0.39 -15.19
C GLN A 45 -9.41 -1.15 -15.37
N GLY A 46 -9.39 -1.89 -14.26
CA GLY A 46 -9.40 -3.36 -14.28
C GLY A 46 -8.07 -4.02 -14.66
N SER A 47 -7.00 -3.24 -14.81
CA SER A 47 -5.64 -3.73 -15.13
C SER A 47 -4.64 -3.33 -14.06
N ILE A 48 -3.59 -4.12 -13.89
CA ILE A 48 -2.47 -3.75 -13.01
C ILE A 48 -1.70 -2.61 -13.69
N PHE A 49 -1.71 -1.45 -13.05
CA PHE A 49 -0.98 -0.28 -13.49
C PHE A 49 0.49 -0.34 -13.06
N ASN A 50 0.74 -0.71 -11.79
CA ASN A 50 2.10 -0.80 -11.28
C ASN A 50 2.19 -1.76 -10.09
N GLU A 51 3.40 -2.25 -9.82
CA GLU A 51 3.73 -3.09 -8.67
C GLU A 51 5.03 -2.59 -8.04
N ILE A 52 4.99 -2.41 -6.72
CA ILE A 52 6.09 -1.85 -5.94
C ILE A 52 6.45 -2.84 -4.84
N ASP A 53 7.70 -3.29 -4.83
CA ASP A 53 8.26 -4.06 -3.72
C ASP A 53 8.87 -3.09 -2.69
N LEU A 54 8.39 -3.16 -1.47
CA LEU A 54 8.84 -2.34 -0.33
C LEU A 54 9.83 -3.10 0.56
N ARG A 55 10.16 -4.36 0.24
CA ARG A 55 11.14 -5.15 0.99
C ARG A 55 12.54 -4.57 0.82
N GLY A 56 13.22 -4.28 1.93
CA GLY A 56 14.60 -3.79 1.92
C GLY A 56 14.75 -2.28 1.71
N SER A 57 13.66 -1.54 1.51
CA SER A 57 13.71 -0.08 1.41
C SER A 57 13.94 0.56 2.78
N THR A 58 15.08 1.25 2.95
CA THR A 58 15.44 2.01 4.16
C THR A 58 14.46 3.16 4.43
N GLN A 59 13.85 3.67 3.35
CA GLN A 59 12.81 4.69 3.35
C GLN A 59 11.56 4.06 2.74
N ARG A 60 10.51 3.84 3.54
CA ARG A 60 9.23 3.26 3.09
C ARG A 60 8.34 4.35 2.48
N GLN A 61 8.83 5.01 1.45
CA GLN A 61 8.01 5.89 0.63
C GLN A 61 7.63 5.17 -0.65
N VAL A 62 6.35 5.26 -1.01
CA VAL A 62 5.83 4.76 -2.28
C VAL A 62 6.00 5.88 -3.31
N GLU A 63 6.99 5.73 -4.18
CA GLU A 63 7.19 6.62 -5.33
C GLU A 63 6.57 5.97 -6.57
N ILE A 64 5.67 6.71 -7.23
CA ILE A 64 5.00 6.25 -8.45
C ILE A 64 5.48 7.13 -9.58
N SER A 65 6.30 6.57 -10.47
CA SER A 65 6.69 7.23 -11.71
C SER A 65 5.62 7.06 -12.78
N VAL A 66 5.36 8.14 -13.51
CA VAL A 66 4.30 8.24 -14.50
C VAL A 66 4.93 8.58 -15.85
N SER A 67 4.58 7.83 -16.91
CA SER A 67 5.22 7.99 -18.23
C SER A 67 4.38 8.80 -19.23
N SER A 68 3.10 9.00 -18.94
CA SER A 68 2.16 9.74 -19.78
C SER A 68 1.15 10.56 -18.98
N GLU A 69 0.47 11.50 -19.63
CA GLU A 69 -0.59 12.27 -19.00
C GLU A 69 -1.83 11.41 -18.68
N ASP A 70 -2.08 10.36 -19.47
CA ASP A 70 -3.15 9.40 -19.19
C ASP A 70 -2.85 8.56 -17.93
N ASP A 71 -1.59 8.16 -17.74
CA ASP A 71 -1.13 7.48 -16.53
C ASP A 71 -1.28 8.40 -15.29
N TRP A 72 -0.99 9.70 -15.44
CA TRP A 72 -1.18 10.68 -14.38
C TRP A 72 -2.65 10.77 -13.99
N ARG A 73 -3.54 10.96 -14.97
CA ARG A 73 -4.99 11.05 -14.74
C ARG A 73 -5.53 9.81 -14.05
N CYS A 74 -5.06 8.62 -14.44
CA CYS A 74 -5.40 7.36 -13.77
C CYS A 74 -5.06 7.34 -12.27
N LEU A 75 -4.02 8.07 -11.84
CA LEU A 75 -3.54 8.11 -10.46
C LEU A 75 -4.08 9.27 -9.64
N VAL A 76 -4.56 10.36 -10.24
CA VAL A 76 -5.14 11.50 -9.51
C VAL A 76 -6.65 11.58 -9.56
N ASP A 77 -7.31 10.99 -10.55
CA ASP A 77 -8.78 11.01 -10.66
C ASP A 77 -9.48 10.17 -9.56
N TRP A 78 -8.71 9.46 -8.72
CA TRP A 78 -9.21 8.74 -7.54
C TRP A 78 -9.32 9.60 -6.26
N ALA A 79 -8.64 10.75 -6.21
CA ALA A 79 -8.51 11.62 -5.04
C ALA A 79 -9.57 12.74 -5.04
#